data_AF-A0A7Y2NHG2-F1
#
_entry.id   AF-A0A7Y2NHG2-F1
#
_cell.length_a   1.000
_cell.length_b   1.000
_cell.length_c   1.000
_cell.angle_alpha   90.00
_cell.angle_beta   90.00
_cell.angle_gamma   90.00
#
_symmetry.space_group_name_H-M   'P 1'
#
loop_
_entity.id
_entity.type
_entity.pdbx_description
1 polymer ?
#
loop_
_entity_poly.entity_id
_entity_poly.type
_entity_poly.pdbx_seq_one_letter_code
_entity_poly.pdbx_strand_id
1 'polypeptide(L)'
;MGTASHPRSPGVALPFSALDRLMPMHLVISANGELHHVGPTVHKLLGDGAVSGVPFFSLFDVRNPHGVDTMAQLRAVAQRPLRLEIRNGPAAIMTGLVVETGEDGDLVLNLSFGIATVDALRETNLTSGDFAATDLTVEMLYLSEAQAVAMAEWRKLSKRLNHAKSRAERAANSD
;
A
#
# COMPACT_ATOMS: atom_id res chain seq x y z
N MET A 1 38.82 -5.50 12.39
CA MET A 1 38.07 -4.51 13.19
C MET A 1 36.67 -5.08 13.38
N GLY A 2 36.40 -5.63 14.57
CA GLY A 2 35.21 -6.45 14.81
C GLY A 2 33.96 -5.60 14.91
N THR A 3 32.93 -5.97 14.16
CA THR A 3 31.56 -5.49 14.35
C THR A 3 31.02 -6.17 15.60
N ALA A 4 30.91 -5.41 16.68
CA ALA A 4 30.27 -5.87 17.91
C ALA A 4 28.78 -6.19 17.61
N SER A 5 28.46 -7.48 17.59
CA SER A 5 27.09 -7.98 17.63
C SER A 5 26.45 -7.52 18.93
N HIS A 6 25.53 -6.55 18.85
CA HIS A 6 24.71 -6.21 20.00
C HIS A 6 23.90 -7.45 20.39
N PRO A 7 23.94 -7.89 21.67
CA PRO A 7 23.05 -8.95 22.12
C PRO A 7 21.61 -8.43 22.00
N ARG A 8 20.84 -8.98 21.04
CA ARG A 8 19.45 -8.59 20.82
C ARG A 8 18.63 -9.02 22.04
N SER A 9 18.07 -8.06 22.77
CA SER A 9 17.19 -8.25 23.94
C SER A 9 16.03 -9.21 23.64
N PRO A 10 15.43 -9.89 24.64
CA PRO A 10 14.31 -10.79 24.42
C PRO A 10 13.12 -10.00 23.83
N GLY A 11 12.87 -10.23 22.55
CA GLY A 11 11.69 -9.72 21.85
C GLY A 11 10.48 -10.63 22.08
N VAL A 12 9.28 -10.11 21.84
CA VAL A 12 8.06 -10.92 21.79
C VAL A 12 8.00 -11.65 20.45
N ALA A 13 7.84 -12.97 20.48
CA ALA A 13 7.55 -13.75 19.27
C ALA A 13 6.06 -13.58 18.92
N LEU A 14 5.80 -13.02 17.73
CA LEU A 14 4.44 -12.86 17.22
C LEU A 14 4.16 -13.93 16.15
N PRO A 15 3.08 -14.73 16.27
CA PRO A 15 2.68 -15.61 15.18
C PRO A 15 2.21 -14.79 13.97
N PHE A 16 2.26 -15.37 12.78
CA PHE A 16 1.80 -14.70 11.56
C PHE A 16 0.36 -14.20 11.66
N SER A 17 -0.54 -14.94 12.31
CA SER A 17 -1.92 -14.50 12.53
C SER A 17 -2.05 -13.24 13.38
N ALA A 18 -1.09 -12.96 14.27
CA ALA A 18 -1.03 -11.70 15.01
C ALA A 18 -0.46 -10.57 14.14
N LEU A 19 0.57 -10.86 13.34
CA LEU A 19 1.12 -9.93 12.36
C LEU A 19 0.09 -9.55 11.29
N ASP A 20 -0.72 -10.50 10.82
CA ASP A 20 -1.81 -10.29 9.86
C ASP A 20 -2.85 -9.30 10.37
N ARG A 21 -3.05 -9.22 11.70
CA ARG A 21 -4.01 -8.29 12.32
C ARG A 21 -3.38 -6.93 12.62
N LEU A 22 -2.13 -6.92 13.09
CA LEU A 22 -1.43 -5.70 13.48
C LEU A 22 -0.87 -4.93 12.28
N MET A 23 -0.41 -5.66 11.27
CA MET A 23 0.22 -5.15 10.06
C MET A 23 -0.29 -5.93 8.83
N PRO A 24 -1.57 -5.80 8.43
CA PRO A 24 -2.13 -6.55 7.30
C PRO A 24 -1.37 -6.40 5.97
N MET A 25 -0.60 -5.30 5.84
CA MET A 25 0.24 -4.99 4.70
C MET A 25 1.72 -5.38 4.88
N HIS A 26 2.00 -6.50 5.55
CA HIS A 26 3.38 -6.96 5.75
C HIS A 26 3.82 -8.06 4.79
N LEU A 27 5.14 -8.23 4.68
CA LEU A 27 5.82 -9.34 4.03
C LEU A 27 6.86 -9.88 5.00
N VAL A 28 7.03 -11.20 5.03
CA VAL A 28 8.16 -11.87 5.67
C VAL A 28 9.01 -12.45 4.55
N ILE A 29 10.26 -12.02 4.50
CA ILE A 29 11.22 -12.35 3.45
C ILE A 29 12.35 -13.15 4.08
N SER A 30 12.66 -14.30 3.51
CA SER A 30 13.72 -15.17 3.98
C SER A 30 15.10 -14.53 3.86
N ALA A 31 16.08 -15.11 4.57
CA ALA A 31 17.50 -14.82 4.36
C ALA A 31 17.89 -14.77 2.86
N ASN A 32 17.35 -15.69 2.06
CA ASN A 32 17.63 -15.88 0.64
C ASN A 32 16.80 -14.97 -0.28
N GLY A 33 15.87 -14.19 0.25
CA GLY A 33 15.05 -13.26 -0.53
C GLY A 33 13.75 -13.84 -1.07
N GLU A 34 13.32 -14.99 -0.56
CA GLU A 34 12.02 -15.59 -0.91
C GLU A 34 10.95 -15.14 0.07
N LEU A 35 9.71 -14.97 -0.38
CA LEU A 35 8.60 -14.67 0.51
C LEU A 35 8.24 -15.91 1.35
N HIS A 36 8.32 -15.80 2.66
CA HIS A 36 7.88 -16.82 3.63
C HIS A 36 6.40 -16.63 4.01
N HIS A 37 5.97 -15.38 4.17
CA HIS A 37 4.60 -15.05 4.52
C HIS A 37 4.22 -13.69 3.95
N VAL A 38 2.94 -13.53 3.64
CA VAL A 38 2.39 -12.30 3.06
C VAL A 38 1.12 -11.97 3.82
N GLY A 39 1.05 -10.76 4.36
CA GLY A 39 -0.13 -10.26 5.04
C GLY A 39 -1.35 -10.20 4.12
N PRO A 40 -2.56 -10.33 4.67
CA PRO A 40 -3.79 -10.53 3.90
C PRO A 40 -4.06 -9.43 2.87
N THR A 41 -3.74 -8.18 3.18
CA THR A 41 -3.95 -7.04 2.27
C THR A 41 -3.02 -7.11 1.07
N VAL A 42 -1.74 -7.40 1.30
CA VAL A 42 -0.77 -7.50 0.20
C VAL A 42 -1.04 -8.74 -0.62
N HIS A 43 -1.49 -9.83 -0.01
CA HIS A 43 -1.94 -11.01 -0.74
C HIS A 43 -3.08 -10.68 -1.71
N LYS A 44 -4.08 -9.92 -1.24
CA LYS A 44 -5.18 -9.43 -2.08
C LYS A 44 -4.73 -8.50 -3.22
N LEU A 45 -3.68 -7.71 -3.00
CA LEU A 45 -3.06 -6.86 -4.03
C LEU A 45 -2.27 -7.65 -5.08
N LEU A 46 -1.64 -8.75 -4.68
CA LEU A 46 -0.90 -9.65 -5.58
C LEU A 46 -1.84 -10.54 -6.42
N GLY A 47 -3.09 -10.72 -5.98
CA GLY A 47 -4.10 -11.55 -6.63
C GLY A 47 -4.02 -13.03 -6.22
N ASP A 48 -4.88 -13.85 -6.82
CA ASP A 48 -4.99 -15.29 -6.51
C ASP A 48 -3.77 -16.07 -7.05
N GLY A 49 -2.68 -16.08 -6.28
CA GLY A 49 -1.46 -16.79 -6.60
C GLY A 49 -0.73 -17.28 -5.35
N ALA A 50 -0.07 -18.44 -5.45
CA ALA A 50 0.82 -18.90 -4.40
C ALA A 50 2.06 -17.99 -4.35
N VAL A 51 2.25 -17.31 -3.22
CA VAL A 51 3.33 -16.33 -3.02
C VAL A 51 4.49 -16.88 -2.20
N SER A 52 4.28 -17.99 -1.48
CA SER A 52 5.33 -18.63 -0.68
C SER A 52 6.45 -19.17 -1.58
N GLY A 53 7.70 -18.90 -1.23
CA GLY A 53 8.88 -19.30 -2.00
C GLY A 53 9.17 -18.43 -3.23
N VAL A 54 8.34 -17.42 -3.51
CA VAL A 54 8.54 -16.52 -4.65
C VAL A 54 9.62 -15.48 -4.29
N PRO A 55 10.61 -15.21 -5.15
CA PRO A 55 11.61 -14.17 -4.90
C PRO A 55 10.98 -12.78 -4.77
N PHE A 56 11.32 -12.01 -3.73
CA PHE A 56 10.78 -10.67 -3.49
C PHE A 56 10.90 -9.75 -4.72
N PHE A 57 12.09 -9.66 -5.32
CA PHE A 57 12.34 -8.80 -6.47
C PHE A 57 11.64 -9.26 -7.76
N SER A 58 11.05 -10.46 -7.80
CA SER A 58 10.21 -10.89 -8.93
C SER A 58 8.81 -10.25 -8.89
N LEU A 59 8.36 -9.82 -7.71
CA LEU A 59 7.02 -9.23 -7.50
C LEU A 59 7.09 -7.72 -7.25
N PHE A 60 8.17 -7.24 -6.65
CA PHE A 60 8.30 -5.86 -6.19
C PHE A 60 9.45 -5.11 -6.87
N ASP A 61 9.22 -3.83 -7.14
CA ASP A 61 10.22 -2.87 -7.59
C ASP A 61 10.45 -1.80 -6.53
N VAL A 62 11.70 -1.64 -6.08
CA VAL A 62 12.08 -0.55 -5.16
C VAL A 62 12.36 0.70 -5.97
N ARG A 63 11.50 1.71 -5.78
CA ARG A 63 11.54 3.00 -6.47
C ARG A 63 12.36 4.05 -5.74
N ASN A 64 12.51 3.93 -4.42
CA ASN A 64 13.36 4.79 -3.60
C ASN A 64 13.83 4.04 -2.34
N PRO A 65 15.13 4.04 -2.01
CA PRO A 65 16.25 4.55 -2.79
C PRO A 65 16.44 3.80 -4.12
N HIS A 66 16.94 4.50 -5.15
CA HIS A 66 17.22 3.89 -6.45
C HIS A 66 18.36 2.88 -6.37
N GLY A 67 18.33 1.86 -7.23
CA GLY A 67 19.40 0.86 -7.35
C GLY A 67 19.37 -0.23 -6.28
N VAL A 68 18.23 -0.43 -5.60
CA VAL A 68 18.00 -1.57 -4.72
C VAL A 68 17.31 -2.68 -5.53
N ASP A 69 18.09 -3.68 -5.95
CA ASP A 69 17.66 -4.84 -6.74
C ASP A 69 18.15 -6.19 -6.18
N THR A 70 18.92 -6.16 -5.08
CA THR A 70 19.42 -7.34 -4.38
C THR A 70 19.09 -7.32 -2.89
N MET A 71 19.07 -8.49 -2.26
CA MET A 71 18.84 -8.62 -0.83
C MET A 71 19.92 -7.96 0.02
N ALA A 72 21.18 -7.94 -0.46
CA ALA A 72 22.27 -7.25 0.21
C ALA A 72 22.03 -5.73 0.27
N GLN A 73 21.60 -5.13 -0.84
CA GLN A 73 21.26 -3.71 -0.86
C GLN A 73 20.00 -3.41 -0.04
N LEU A 74 18.97 -4.28 -0.10
CA LEU A 74 17.75 -4.12 0.69
C LEU A 74 18.06 -4.09 2.19
N ARG A 75 18.95 -4.96 2.67
CA ARG A 75 19.46 -4.94 4.05
C ARG A 75 20.27 -3.69 4.36
N ALA A 76 21.11 -3.24 3.43
CA ALA A 76 21.92 -2.03 3.62
C ALA A 76 21.06 -0.76 3.80
N VAL A 77 19.83 -0.77 3.29
CA VAL A 77 18.87 0.33 3.45
C VAL A 77 17.80 0.03 4.52
N ALA A 78 17.97 -1.03 5.31
CA ALA A 78 17.06 -1.34 6.41
C ALA A 78 16.93 -0.17 7.38
N GLN A 79 15.75 -0.06 8.01
CA GLN A 79 15.37 1.05 8.89
C GLN A 79 15.18 2.41 8.20
N ARG A 80 15.24 2.49 6.86
CA ARG A 80 14.87 3.70 6.11
C ARG A 80 13.53 3.50 5.40
N PRO A 81 12.72 4.56 5.23
CA PRO A 81 11.53 4.49 4.40
C PRO A 81 11.88 4.14 2.96
N LEU A 82 11.23 3.10 2.45
CA LEU A 82 11.29 2.68 1.06
C LEU A 82 10.07 3.20 0.32
N ARG A 83 10.20 3.47 -0.98
CA ARG A 83 9.05 3.49 -1.89
C ARG A 83 9.17 2.31 -2.84
N LEU A 84 8.09 1.57 -3.00
CA LEU A 84 8.04 0.41 -3.87
C LEU A 84 6.68 0.24 -4.53
N GLU A 85 6.65 -0.55 -5.58
CA GLU A 85 5.42 -0.91 -6.30
C GLU A 85 5.40 -2.41 -6.60
N ILE A 86 4.22 -2.91 -6.97
CA ILE A 86 4.01 -4.29 -7.41
C ILE A 86 4.11 -4.31 -8.93
N ARG A 87 5.04 -5.10 -9.51
CA ARG A 87 5.38 -5.07 -10.95
C ARG A 87 4.19 -5.26 -11.89
N ASN A 88 3.25 -6.14 -11.52
CA ASN A 88 2.05 -6.46 -12.30
C ASN A 88 0.76 -6.22 -11.49
N GLY A 89 0.84 -5.33 -10.50
CA GLY A 89 -0.28 -5.00 -9.62
C GLY A 89 -0.92 -3.66 -9.98
N PRO A 90 -1.76 -3.12 -9.07
CA PRO A 90 -2.27 -1.75 -9.19
C PRO A 90 -1.12 -0.76 -9.33
N ALA A 91 -1.34 0.34 -10.07
CA ALA A 91 -0.38 1.42 -10.26
C ALA A 91 -0.24 2.28 -8.98
N ALA A 92 0.17 1.64 -7.88
CA ALA A 92 0.27 2.21 -6.55
C ALA A 92 1.73 2.18 -6.07
N ILE A 93 2.25 3.35 -5.72
CA ILE A 93 3.52 3.47 -5.00
C ILE A 93 3.22 3.39 -3.51
N MET A 94 3.72 2.34 -2.86
CA MET A 94 3.61 2.13 -1.43
C MET A 94 4.86 2.64 -0.72
N THR A 95 4.67 3.08 0.53
CA THR A 95 5.77 3.34 1.46
C THR A 95 6.02 2.08 2.28
N GLY A 96 7.28 1.71 2.48
CA GLY A 96 7.65 0.53 3.24
C GLY A 96 8.72 0.79 4.28
N LEU A 97 8.75 -0.01 5.34
CA LEU A 97 9.86 -0.08 6.29
C LEU A 97 10.28 -1.54 6.44
N VAL A 98 11.55 -1.82 6.16
CA VAL A 98 12.14 -3.15 6.33
C VAL A 98 12.97 -3.22 7.61
N VAL A 99 12.76 -4.29 8.36
CA VAL A 99 13.39 -4.59 9.65
C VAL A 99 13.93 -6.02 9.62
N GLU A 100 15.15 -6.22 10.10
CA GLU A 100 15.69 -7.59 10.28
C GLU A 100 15.10 -8.25 11.52
N THR A 101 14.66 -9.49 11.39
CA THR A 101 14.09 -10.29 12.48
C THR A 101 15.03 -11.43 12.84
N GLY A 102 15.49 -11.47 14.09
CA GLY A 102 16.19 -12.64 14.66
C GLY A 102 17.53 -12.98 14.01
N GLU A 103 18.14 -14.09 14.45
CA GLU A 103 19.47 -14.52 14.01
C GLU A 103 19.48 -15.10 12.59
N ASP A 104 18.33 -15.60 12.12
CA ASP A 104 18.22 -16.26 10.81
C ASP A 104 18.36 -15.30 9.62
N GLY A 105 18.32 -13.99 9.85
CA GLY A 105 18.52 -12.97 8.82
C GLY A 105 17.28 -12.70 7.96
N ASP A 106 16.12 -13.20 8.38
CA ASP A 106 14.81 -12.90 7.80
C ASP A 106 14.49 -11.40 7.97
N LEU A 107 13.69 -10.88 7.05
CA LEU A 107 13.25 -9.49 7.03
C LEU A 107 11.72 -9.44 7.16
N VAL A 108 11.23 -8.51 7.97
CA VAL A 108 9.84 -8.09 7.93
C VAL A 108 9.77 -6.73 7.25
N LEU A 109 8.97 -6.65 6.19
CA LEU A 109 8.67 -5.41 5.47
C LEU A 109 7.21 -5.07 5.71
N ASN A 110 6.92 -3.99 6.43
CA ASN A 110 5.56 -3.46 6.53
C ASN A 110 5.35 -2.35 5.49
N LEU A 111 4.20 -2.36 4.84
CA LEU A 111 3.83 -1.44 3.77
C LEU A 111 2.63 -0.59 4.19
N SER A 112 2.51 0.58 3.56
CA SER A 112 1.31 1.39 3.55
C SER A 112 1.18 2.09 2.21
N PHE A 113 -0.01 2.55 1.87
CA PHE A 113 -0.21 3.36 0.66
C PHE A 113 0.45 4.76 0.76
N GLY A 114 0.89 5.17 1.96
CA GLY A 114 1.50 6.47 2.18
C GLY A 114 0.58 7.63 1.80
N ILE A 115 1.15 8.71 1.25
CA ILE A 115 0.40 9.89 0.75
C ILE A 115 -0.15 9.62 -0.68
N ALA A 116 0.30 8.55 -1.33
CA ALA A 116 -0.13 8.16 -2.67
C ALA A 116 -1.38 7.26 -2.60
N THR A 117 -2.13 7.09 -3.68
CA THR A 117 -3.07 8.07 -4.23
C THR A 117 -4.44 7.44 -3.98
N VAL A 118 -5.43 8.18 -3.46
CA VAL A 118 -6.81 7.67 -3.29
C VAL A 118 -7.31 6.94 -4.54
N ASP A 119 -6.88 7.39 -5.72
CA ASP A 119 -7.23 6.77 -7.00
C ASP A 119 -6.64 5.37 -7.18
N ALA A 120 -5.41 5.12 -6.73
CA ALA A 120 -4.81 3.79 -6.80
C ALA A 120 -5.56 2.81 -5.89
N LEU A 121 -6.02 3.26 -4.71
CA LEU A 121 -6.88 2.47 -3.82
C LEU A 121 -8.24 2.15 -4.46
N ARG A 122 -8.84 3.09 -5.20
CA ARG A 122 -10.12 2.88 -5.90
C ARG A 122 -10.04 1.82 -7.00
N GLU A 123 -8.86 1.63 -7.59
CA GLU A 123 -8.62 0.60 -8.60
C GLU A 123 -8.40 -0.79 -7.97
N THR A 124 -8.29 -0.86 -6.64
CA THR A 124 -8.20 -2.12 -5.91
C THR A 124 -9.57 -2.57 -5.41
N ASN A 125 -9.72 -3.87 -5.14
CA ASN A 125 -10.89 -4.40 -4.44
C ASN A 125 -10.78 -4.31 -2.90
N LEU A 126 -9.92 -3.44 -2.37
CA LEU A 126 -9.72 -3.27 -0.94
C LEU A 126 -10.87 -2.49 -0.29
N THR A 127 -11.15 -2.84 0.96
CA THR A 127 -12.18 -2.28 1.84
C THR A 127 -11.54 -1.86 3.14
N SER A 128 -12.28 -1.14 4.00
CA SER A 128 -11.80 -0.77 5.34
C SER A 128 -11.39 -1.98 6.19
N GLY A 129 -12.01 -3.15 5.98
CA GLY A 129 -11.67 -4.39 6.69
C GLY A 129 -10.34 -5.03 6.27
N ASP A 130 -9.74 -4.57 5.17
CA ASP A 130 -8.45 -5.03 4.71
C ASP A 130 -7.28 -4.26 5.36
N PHE A 131 -7.51 -3.35 6.30
CA PHE A 131 -6.46 -2.56 6.94
C PHE A 131 -6.43 -2.78 8.46
N ALA A 132 -5.32 -2.41 9.09
CA ALA A 132 -5.25 -2.44 10.55
C ALA A 132 -6.26 -1.43 11.11
N ALA A 133 -6.83 -1.71 12.28
CA ALA A 133 -7.77 -0.79 12.93
C ALA A 133 -7.14 0.57 13.28
N THR A 134 -5.81 0.68 13.25
CA THR A 134 -5.05 1.91 13.52
C THR A 134 -4.52 2.58 12.23
N ASP A 135 -4.85 2.04 11.05
CA ASP A 135 -4.34 2.53 9.78
C ASP A 135 -5.17 3.70 9.25
N LEU A 136 -4.51 4.82 8.96
CA LEU A 136 -5.15 6.06 8.48
C LEU A 136 -5.69 5.95 7.04
N THR A 137 -5.40 4.85 6.34
CA THR A 137 -5.91 4.58 4.99
C THR A 137 -7.44 4.44 5.00
N VAL A 138 -8.00 3.95 6.10
CA VAL A 138 -9.45 3.76 6.26
C VAL A 138 -10.19 5.10 6.17
N GLU A 139 -9.69 6.15 6.83
CA GLU A 139 -10.25 7.50 6.78
C GLU A 139 -10.16 8.09 5.38
N MET A 140 -9.08 7.81 4.64
CA MET A 140 -8.96 8.26 3.26
C MET A 140 -9.98 7.59 2.33
N LEU A 141 -10.26 6.30 2.53
CA LEU A 141 -11.31 5.58 1.78
C LEU A 141 -12.69 6.19 2.04
N TYR A 142 -13.03 6.49 3.30
CA TYR A 142 -14.29 7.16 3.64
C TYR A 142 -14.38 8.58 3.07
N LEU A 143 -13.29 9.37 3.15
CA LEU A 143 -13.26 10.73 2.58
C LEU A 143 -13.43 10.71 1.05
N SER A 144 -12.78 9.75 0.40
CA SER A 144 -12.88 9.51 -1.04
C SER A 144 -14.31 9.20 -1.49
N GLU A 145 -15.02 8.35 -0.75
CA GLU A 145 -16.41 7.99 -1.04
C GLU A 145 -17.33 9.19 -0.84
N ALA A 146 -17.18 9.92 0.26
CA ALA A 146 -17.95 11.13 0.55
C ALA A 146 -17.75 12.22 -0.53
N GLN A 147 -16.51 12.42 -0.99
CA GLN A 147 -16.19 13.34 -2.09
C GLN A 147 -16.84 12.90 -3.40
N ALA A 148 -16.86 11.61 -3.72
CA ALA A 148 -17.49 11.09 -4.93
C ALA A 148 -19.01 11.36 -4.95
N VAL A 149 -19.69 11.13 -3.82
CA VAL A 149 -21.12 11.41 -3.66
C VAL A 149 -21.41 12.91 -3.80
N ALA A 150 -20.66 13.75 -3.11
CA ALA A 150 -20.83 15.21 -3.18
C ALA A 150 -20.61 15.75 -4.61
N MET A 151 -19.60 15.25 -5.32
CA MET A 151 -19.33 15.65 -6.71
C MET A 151 -20.40 15.18 -7.69
N ALA A 152 -21.00 14.00 -7.47
CA ALA A 152 -22.11 13.52 -8.28
C ALA A 152 -23.34 14.45 -8.19
N GLU A 153 -23.70 14.85 -6.97
CA GLU A 153 -24.80 15.80 -6.75
C GLU A 153 -24.50 17.20 -7.30
N TRP A 154 -23.27 17.70 -7.10
CA TRP A 154 -22.84 18.97 -7.67
C TRP A 154 -22.94 18.98 -9.21
N ARG A 155 -22.48 17.92 -9.89
CA ARG A 155 -22.58 17.80 -11.36
C ARG A 155 -24.03 17.82 -11.83
N LYS A 156 -24.94 17.14 -11.11
CA LYS A 156 -26.37 17.11 -11.41
C LYS A 156 -27.01 18.49 -11.28
N LEU A 157 -26.66 19.25 -10.23
CA LEU A 157 -27.13 20.61 -10.02
C LEU A 157 -26.62 21.57 -11.11
N SER A 158 -25.31 21.56 -11.38
CA SER A 158 -24.68 22.39 -12.42
C SER A 158 -25.29 22.13 -13.80
N LYS A 159 -25.57 20.86 -14.15
CA LYS A 159 -26.25 20.51 -15.40
C LYS A 159 -27.64 21.13 -15.49
N ARG A 160 -28.44 21.06 -14.42
CA ARG A 160 -29.78 21.68 -14.36
C ARG A 160 -29.73 23.20 -14.51
N LEU A 161 -28.79 23.87 -13.83
CA LEU A 161 -28.58 25.30 -13.94
C LEU A 161 -28.20 25.71 -15.36
N ASN A 162 -27.27 25.01 -15.99
CA ASN A 162 -26.86 25.29 -17.38
C ASN A 162 -28.03 25.11 -18.37
N HIS A 163 -28.87 24.09 -18.19
CA HIS A 163 -30.07 23.93 -19.00
C HIS A 163 -31.09 25.04 -18.77
N ALA A 164 -31.31 25.47 -17.52
CA ALA A 164 -32.22 26.57 -17.21
C ALA A 164 -31.73 27.89 -17.83
N LYS A 165 -30.43 28.18 -17.69
CA LYS A 165 -29.78 29.35 -18.31
C LYS A 165 -29.93 29.35 -19.84
N SER A 166 -29.59 28.23 -20.50
CA SER A 166 -29.70 28.14 -21.96
C SER A 166 -31.14 28.31 -22.47
N ARG A 167 -32.15 27.84 -21.72
CA ARG A 167 -33.56 28.08 -22.07
C ARG A 167 -33.93 29.56 -21.96
N ALA A 168 -33.50 30.23 -20.88
CA ALA A 168 -33.74 31.65 -20.70
C ALA A 168 -33.08 32.50 -21.79
N GLU A 169 -31.82 32.20 -22.15
CA GLU A 169 -31.10 32.88 -23.24
C GLU A 169 -31.79 32.71 -24.60
N ARG A 170 -32.30 31.50 -24.91
CA ARG A 170 -33.04 31.27 -26.16
C ARG A 170 -34.36 32.04 -26.21
N ALA A 171 -35.10 32.08 -25.10
CA ALA A 171 -36.36 32.81 -25.02
C ALA A 171 -36.15 34.33 -25.19
N ALA A 172 -35.10 34.88 -24.58
CA ALA A 172 -34.78 36.30 -24.66
C ALA A 172 -34.31 36.76 -26.07
N ASN A 173 -33.75 35.86 -26.88
CA ASN A 173 -33.31 36.16 -28.25
C ASN A 173 -34.40 35.91 -29.32
N SER A 174 -35.56 35.36 -28.94
CA SER A 174 -36.68 35.07 -29.85
C SER A 174 -37.85 36.07 -29.74
N ASP A 175 -37.79 37.01 -28.79
CA ASP A 175 -38.66 38.19 -28.67
C ASP A 175 -38.01 39.42 -29.32
#